data_AF-A0A0F9KK11-F1
#
_entry.id   AF-A0A0F9KK11-F1
#
_cell.length_a   1.000
_cell.length_b   1.000
_cell.length_c   1.000
_cell.angle_alpha   90.00
_cell.angle_beta   90.00
_cell.angle_gamma   90.00
#
_symmetry.space_group_name_H-M   'P 1'
#
loop_
_entity.id
_entity.type
_entity.pdbx_description
1 polymer ?
#
loop_
_entity_poly.entity_id
_entity_poly.type
_entity_poly.pdbx_seq_one_letter_code
_entity_poly.pdbx_strand_id
1 'polypeptide(L)'
;MKKKLLLLIGFVILVSVGFLYPKNMVHFEAEKDNSGALQMASETNFDHINSVFAEKVSSYNTYGVYPQLYKPSLQATFYGIILINNLGKLDQTKKPDLINYLMSHYNVTTGLFMDKYSYRYLDTDFSQIYYPLTSVLEVNSYAVLALDRLDALGLIDVNKMVSFIWSCYNPISSGFIGQPYSSDLEDYFKVSTADNT
;
A
#
# COMPACT_ATOMS: atom_id res chain seq x y z
N MET A 1 -26.19 -6.57 47.75
CA MET A 1 -26.60 -7.39 46.59
C MET A 1 -26.61 -6.66 45.24
N LYS A 2 -26.75 -5.32 45.16
CA LYS A 2 -26.86 -4.60 43.87
C LYS A 2 -25.56 -4.46 43.04
N LYS A 3 -24.37 -4.52 43.64
CA LYS A 3 -23.09 -4.36 42.91
C LYS A 3 -22.64 -5.61 42.12
N LYS A 4 -23.05 -6.81 42.53
CA LYS A 4 -22.74 -8.06 41.79
C LYS A 4 -23.64 -8.26 40.57
N LEU A 5 -24.85 -7.68 40.57
CA LEU A 5 -25.80 -7.74 39.46
C LEU A 5 -25.38 -6.84 38.28
N LEU A 6 -24.82 -5.66 38.56
CA LEU A 6 -24.28 -4.74 37.54
C LEU A 6 -23.06 -5.30 36.80
N LEU A 7 -22.21 -6.06 37.49
CA LEU A 7 -21.03 -6.71 36.91
C LEU A 7 -21.42 -7.89 36.00
N LEU A 8 -22.49 -8.61 36.33
CA LEU A 8 -23.02 -9.68 35.49
C LEU A 8 -23.71 -9.14 34.22
N ILE A 9 -24.44 -8.02 34.32
CA ILE A 9 -25.09 -7.38 33.18
C ILE A 9 -24.04 -6.77 32.22
N GLY A 10 -22.95 -6.19 32.75
CA GLY A 10 -21.85 -5.69 31.94
C GLY A 10 -21.12 -6.78 31.14
N PHE A 11 -20.97 -7.99 31.71
CA PHE A 11 -20.34 -9.12 31.02
C PHE A 11 -21.26 -9.73 29.94
N VAL A 12 -22.57 -9.74 30.16
CA VAL A 12 -23.56 -10.25 29.17
C VAL A 12 -23.69 -9.31 27.96
N ILE A 13 -23.52 -8.00 28.14
CA ILE A 13 -23.52 -7.03 27.03
C ILE A 13 -22.24 -7.11 26.21
N LEU A 14 -21.07 -7.31 26.84
CA LEU A 14 -19.80 -7.49 26.13
C LEU A 14 -19.73 -8.80 25.31
N VAL A 15 -20.40 -9.86 25.79
CA VAL A 15 -20.50 -11.13 25.05
C VAL A 15 -21.54 -11.06 23.93
N SER A 16 -22.55 -10.19 23.99
CA SER A 16 -23.56 -10.06 22.93
C SER A 16 -23.19 -9.06 21.83
N VAL A 17 -22.34 -8.07 22.10
CA VAL A 17 -21.86 -7.13 21.05
C VAL A 17 -20.73 -7.74 20.21
N GLY A 18 -19.97 -8.71 20.75
CA GLY A 18 -19.00 -9.50 19.97
C GLY A 18 -19.61 -10.42 18.91
N PHE A 19 -20.94 -10.59 18.90
CA PHE A 19 -21.68 -11.40 17.92
C PHE A 19 -22.32 -10.59 16.78
N LEU A 20 -22.16 -9.27 16.75
CA LEU A 20 -22.70 -8.39 15.71
C LEU A 20 -21.62 -7.84 14.77
N TYR A 21 -20.58 -8.64 14.49
CA TYR A 21 -19.97 -8.54 13.17
C TYR A 21 -20.98 -9.09 12.16
N PRO A 22 -21.26 -8.39 11.04
CA PRO A 22 -21.96 -9.02 9.94
C PRO A 22 -21.01 -10.08 9.40
N LYS A 23 -21.18 -11.30 9.89
CA LYS A 23 -20.71 -12.48 9.21
C LYS A 23 -21.55 -12.48 7.94
N ASN A 24 -21.01 -11.96 6.85
CA ASN A 24 -21.43 -12.36 5.51
C ASN A 24 -21.09 -13.86 5.40
N MET A 25 -21.83 -14.69 6.14
CA MET A 25 -21.96 -16.10 5.84
C MET A 25 -22.72 -16.11 4.54
N VAL A 26 -21.98 -16.33 3.46
CA VAL A 26 -22.51 -16.87 2.23
C VAL A 26 -23.46 -18.01 2.65
N HIS A 27 -24.75 -17.79 2.44
CA HIS A 27 -25.75 -18.82 2.62
C HIS A 27 -25.48 -19.81 1.49
N PHE A 28 -24.70 -20.86 1.77
CA PHE A 28 -24.68 -22.02 0.91
C PHE A 28 -26.07 -22.65 1.07
N GLU A 29 -26.95 -22.37 0.12
CA GLU A 29 -28.05 -23.28 -0.16
C GLU A 29 -27.41 -24.65 -0.38
N ALA A 30 -27.88 -25.64 0.38
CA ALA A 30 -27.57 -27.03 0.08
C ALA A 30 -28.29 -27.36 -1.23
N GLU A 31 -27.65 -27.00 -2.34
CA GLU A 31 -28.05 -27.37 -3.68
C GLU A 31 -28.00 -28.89 -3.73
N LYS A 32 -29.13 -29.50 -4.11
CA LYS A 32 -29.24 -30.94 -4.31
C LYS A 32 -28.07 -31.40 -5.16
N ASP A 33 -27.35 -32.40 -4.62
CA ASP A 33 -26.28 -33.15 -5.26
C ASP A 33 -26.65 -33.51 -6.70
N ASN A 34 -26.29 -32.63 -7.63
CA ASN A 34 -26.25 -32.93 -9.03
C ASN A 34 -24.78 -33.27 -9.27
N SER A 35 -24.47 -34.55 -9.04
CA SER A 35 -23.18 -35.19 -9.34
C SER A 35 -22.93 -35.22 -10.85
N GLY A 36 -22.95 -34.04 -11.48
CA GLY A 36 -22.25 -33.83 -12.74
C GLY A 36 -20.77 -33.86 -12.41
N ALA A 37 -20.02 -34.71 -13.11
CA ALA A 37 -18.57 -34.75 -12.98
C ALA A 37 -18.02 -33.31 -13.03
N LEU A 38 -17.21 -32.95 -12.02
CA LEU A 38 -16.49 -31.68 -11.99
C LEU A 38 -15.83 -31.49 -13.35
N GLN A 39 -16.26 -30.49 -14.13
CA GLN A 39 -15.55 -30.14 -15.35
C GLN A 39 -14.17 -29.67 -14.94
N MET A 40 -13.14 -30.41 -15.35
CA MET A 40 -11.78 -29.90 -15.26
C MET A 40 -11.76 -28.58 -16.02
N ALA A 41 -11.24 -27.53 -15.37
CA ALA A 41 -10.75 -26.37 -16.08
C ALA A 41 -9.82 -26.87 -17.20
N SER A 42 -9.78 -26.19 -18.35
CA SER A 42 -8.92 -26.59 -19.48
C SER A 42 -7.56 -27.03 -18.96
N GLU A 43 -7.02 -28.15 -19.45
CA GLU A 43 -5.80 -28.81 -18.92
C GLU A 43 -4.67 -27.82 -18.64
N THR A 44 -4.58 -26.78 -19.47
CA THR A 44 -3.71 -25.61 -19.29
C THR A 44 -3.81 -24.96 -17.91
N ASN A 45 -5.01 -24.62 -17.42
CA ASN A 45 -5.20 -23.91 -16.16
C ASN A 45 -4.82 -24.79 -14.96
N PHE A 46 -5.17 -26.07 -14.99
CA PHE A 46 -4.84 -27.01 -13.91
C PHE A 46 -3.33 -27.20 -13.80
N ASP A 47 -2.64 -27.39 -14.93
CA ASP A 47 -1.19 -27.55 -14.97
C ASP A 47 -0.46 -26.28 -14.55
N HIS A 48 -0.95 -25.10 -14.96
CA HIS A 48 -0.40 -23.82 -14.51
C HIS A 48 -0.53 -23.63 -13.00
N ILE A 49 -1.71 -23.94 -12.43
CA ILE A 49 -1.94 -23.83 -10.98
C ILE A 49 -1.02 -24.80 -10.23
N ASN A 50 -0.96 -26.06 -10.63
CA ASN A 50 -0.10 -27.06 -9.98
C ASN A 50 1.38 -26.71 -10.07
N SER A 51 1.83 -26.15 -11.21
CA SER A 51 3.20 -25.69 -11.38
C SER A 51 3.54 -24.56 -10.39
N VAL A 52 2.67 -23.55 -10.26
CA VAL A 52 2.86 -22.46 -9.29
C VAL A 52 2.89 -22.98 -7.85
N PHE A 53 1.98 -23.91 -7.50
CA PHE A 53 1.97 -24.53 -6.18
C PHE A 53 3.26 -25.31 -5.89
N ALA A 54 3.71 -26.13 -6.84
CA ALA A 54 4.96 -26.89 -6.70
C ALA A 54 6.17 -25.97 -6.51
N GLU A 55 6.24 -24.86 -7.24
CA GLU A 55 7.29 -23.84 -7.10
C GLU A 55 7.27 -23.21 -5.69
N LYS A 56 6.08 -22.85 -5.18
CA LYS A 56 5.93 -22.27 -3.84
C LYS A 56 6.32 -23.25 -2.74
N VAL A 57 5.89 -24.52 -2.84
CA VAL A 57 6.27 -25.57 -1.89
C VAL A 57 7.77 -25.82 -1.93
N SER A 58 8.37 -25.89 -3.11
CA SER A 58 9.83 -26.03 -3.27
C SER A 58 10.56 -24.86 -2.61
N SER A 59 10.11 -23.63 -2.86
CA SER A 59 10.68 -22.43 -2.25
C SER A 59 10.61 -22.47 -0.72
N TYR A 60 9.46 -22.82 -0.14
CA TYR A 60 9.33 -22.94 1.30
C TYR A 60 10.25 -24.03 1.89
N ASN A 61 10.34 -25.19 1.24
CA ASN A 61 11.22 -26.27 1.67
C ASN A 61 12.70 -25.86 1.64
N THR A 62 13.10 -24.99 0.71
CA THR A 62 14.48 -24.48 0.61
C THR A 62 14.77 -23.37 1.63
N TYR A 63 13.87 -22.39 1.78
CA TYR A 63 14.16 -21.16 2.54
C TYR A 63 13.51 -21.10 3.92
N GLY A 64 12.61 -22.03 4.26
CA GLY A 64 11.81 -22.00 5.49
C GLY A 64 10.73 -20.90 5.51
N VAL A 65 10.63 -20.13 4.43
CA VAL A 65 9.65 -19.05 4.21
C VAL A 65 9.27 -19.05 2.73
N TYR A 66 8.13 -18.46 2.38
CA TYR A 66 7.85 -18.14 0.98
C TYR A 66 8.60 -16.86 0.61
N PRO A 67 9.72 -16.92 -0.12
CA PRO A 67 10.50 -15.74 -0.44
C PRO A 67 9.63 -14.80 -1.27
N GLN A 68 9.38 -13.61 -0.72
CA GLN A 68 8.81 -12.52 -1.47
C GLN A 68 9.98 -11.69 -1.99
N LEU A 69 10.15 -11.67 -3.32
CA LEU A 69 11.03 -10.74 -3.98
C LEU A 69 10.39 -9.34 -3.93
N TYR A 70 10.55 -8.68 -2.80
CA TYR A 70 10.23 -7.27 -2.69
C TYR A 70 11.23 -6.48 -3.53
N LYS A 71 10.71 -5.73 -4.50
CA LYS A 71 11.53 -4.80 -5.28
C LYS A 71 11.83 -3.56 -4.42
N PRO A 72 12.96 -2.86 -4.67
CA PRO A 72 13.19 -1.55 -4.07
C PRO A 72 12.01 -0.60 -4.33
N SER A 73 11.77 0.30 -3.37
CA SER A 73 10.75 1.35 -3.46
C SER A 73 11.33 2.69 -3.03
N LEU A 74 10.70 3.79 -3.44
CA LEU A 74 11.17 5.12 -3.03
C LEU A 74 11.03 5.33 -1.52
N GLN A 75 9.96 4.79 -0.92
CA GLN A 75 9.74 4.80 0.52
C GLN A 75 10.86 4.10 1.30
N ALA A 76 11.19 2.85 0.95
CA ALA A 76 12.22 2.09 1.64
C ALA A 76 13.60 2.71 1.43
N THR A 77 13.89 3.19 0.22
CA THR A 77 15.15 3.91 -0.08
C THR A 77 15.28 5.19 0.74
N PHE A 78 14.22 5.99 0.86
CA PHE A 78 14.21 7.17 1.73
C PHE A 78 14.56 6.82 3.18
N TYR A 79 13.86 5.87 3.79
CA TYR A 79 14.15 5.47 5.17
C TYR A 79 15.58 4.94 5.32
N GLY A 80 16.06 4.15 4.37
CA GLY A 80 17.45 3.67 4.36
C GLY A 80 18.47 4.80 4.34
N ILE A 81 18.29 5.78 3.44
CA ILE A 81 19.16 6.96 3.34
C ILE A 81 19.16 7.74 4.65
N ILE A 82 17.98 8.04 5.20
CA ILE A 82 17.85 8.83 6.43
C ILE A 82 18.52 8.11 7.61
N LEU A 83 18.26 6.82 7.80
CA LEU A 83 18.85 6.06 8.90
C LEU A 83 20.37 6.00 8.80
N ILE A 84 20.92 5.65 7.63
CA ILE A 84 22.37 5.56 7.42
C ILE A 84 23.03 6.94 7.58
N ASN A 85 22.39 8.00 7.09
CA ASN A 85 22.87 9.37 7.27
C ASN A 85 22.87 9.78 8.74
N ASN A 86 21.79 9.52 9.47
CA ASN A 86 21.67 9.88 10.89
C ASN A 86 22.69 9.14 11.77
N LEU A 87 23.12 7.94 11.35
CA LEU A 87 24.22 7.20 11.98
C LEU A 87 25.61 7.71 11.59
N GLY A 88 25.70 8.74 10.72
CA GLY A 88 26.97 9.28 10.23
C GLY A 88 27.72 8.31 9.32
N LYS A 89 27.00 7.35 8.69
CA LYS A 89 27.58 6.29 7.86
C LYS A 89 27.18 6.36 6.39
N LEU A 90 26.64 7.50 5.94
CA LEU A 90 26.31 7.68 4.53
C LEU A 90 27.59 7.76 3.70
N ASP A 91 27.87 6.66 3.00
CA ASP A 91 29.00 6.54 2.10
C ASP A 91 28.84 7.49 0.91
N GLN A 92 29.78 8.43 0.79
CA GLN A 92 29.80 9.41 -0.29
C GLN A 92 29.96 8.75 -1.65
N THR A 93 30.63 7.59 -1.73
CA THR A 93 30.80 6.85 -3.00
C THR A 93 29.52 6.20 -3.49
N LYS A 94 28.53 6.02 -2.61
CA LYS A 94 27.21 5.46 -2.93
C LYS A 94 26.15 6.50 -3.24
N LYS A 95 26.39 7.78 -2.93
CA LYS A 95 25.46 8.87 -3.26
C LYS A 95 25.05 8.86 -4.75
N PRO A 96 25.97 8.72 -5.73
CA PRO A 96 25.58 8.73 -7.15
C PRO A 96 24.60 7.60 -7.52
N ASP A 97 24.81 6.38 -7.00
CA ASP A 97 23.94 5.24 -7.27
C ASP A 97 22.53 5.47 -6.70
N LEU A 98 22.45 6.01 -5.48
CA LEU A 98 21.18 6.34 -4.83
C LEU A 98 20.44 7.44 -5.58
N ILE A 99 21.14 8.49 -6.00
CA ILE A 99 20.57 9.57 -6.82
C ILE A 99 20.05 9.01 -8.14
N ASN A 100 20.84 8.18 -8.83
CA ASN A 100 20.43 7.56 -10.10
C ASN A 100 19.18 6.70 -9.94
N TYR A 101 19.10 5.93 -8.85
CA TYR A 101 17.90 5.17 -8.52
C TYR A 101 16.68 6.09 -8.33
N LEU A 102 16.77 7.12 -7.49
CA LEU A 102 15.67 8.08 -7.28
C LEU A 102 15.23 8.73 -8.60
N MET A 103 16.20 9.21 -9.40
CA MET A 103 15.94 9.88 -10.67
C MET A 103 15.41 8.93 -11.75
N SER A 104 15.66 7.62 -11.66
CA SER A 104 15.04 6.63 -12.56
C SER A 104 13.50 6.55 -12.41
N HIS A 105 12.97 7.02 -11.28
CA HIS A 105 11.54 7.15 -11.03
C HIS A 105 10.98 8.54 -11.37
N TYR A 106 11.83 9.51 -11.70
CA TYR A 106 11.41 10.88 -12.01
C TYR A 106 10.96 11.00 -13.47
N ASN A 107 9.74 11.48 -13.68
CA ASN A 107 9.24 11.82 -15.00
C ASN A 107 9.42 13.32 -15.25
N VAL A 108 10.31 13.68 -16.18
CA VAL A 108 10.64 15.08 -16.50
C VAL A 108 9.46 15.88 -17.07
N THR A 109 8.53 15.20 -17.74
CA THR A 109 7.35 15.82 -18.34
C THR A 109 6.38 16.26 -17.24
N THR A 110 5.99 15.34 -16.37
CA THR A 110 5.03 15.62 -15.28
C THR A 110 5.67 16.30 -14.08
N GLY A 111 6.98 16.14 -13.88
CA GLY A 111 7.71 16.61 -12.70
C GLY A 111 7.49 15.75 -11.45
N LEU A 112 6.98 14.52 -11.63
CA LEU A 112 6.63 13.61 -10.52
C LEU A 112 7.53 12.39 -10.47
N PHE A 113 7.71 11.86 -9.27
CA PHE A 113 8.24 10.54 -9.01
C PHE A 113 7.11 9.52 -8.99
N MET A 114 7.30 8.40 -9.70
CA MET A 114 6.34 7.29 -9.74
C MET A 114 7.04 5.96 -9.50
N ASP A 115 6.59 5.21 -8.50
CA ASP A 115 6.97 3.82 -8.30
C ASP A 115 5.73 2.90 -8.25
N LYS A 116 5.95 1.61 -7.98
CA LYS A 116 4.87 0.62 -7.95
C LYS A 116 3.81 0.90 -6.88
N TYR A 117 4.12 1.64 -5.82
CA TYR A 117 3.11 2.01 -4.85
C TYR A 117 2.22 3.13 -5.36
N SER A 118 2.78 4.16 -6.01
CA SER A 118 1.97 5.22 -6.63
C SER A 118 0.97 4.66 -7.65
N TYR A 119 1.41 3.73 -8.50
CA TYR A 119 0.53 3.09 -9.47
C TYR A 119 -0.57 2.26 -8.80
N ARG A 120 -0.23 1.44 -7.80
CA ARG A 120 -1.23 0.66 -7.06
C ARG A 120 -2.26 1.54 -6.35
N TYR A 121 -1.82 2.65 -5.77
CA TYR A 121 -2.71 3.62 -5.16
C TYR A 121 -3.70 4.18 -6.19
N LEU A 122 -3.22 4.62 -7.35
CA LEU A 122 -4.08 5.14 -8.42
C LEU A 122 -5.00 4.08 -9.04
N ASP A 123 -4.57 2.82 -9.07
CA ASP A 123 -5.33 1.68 -9.61
C ASP A 123 -6.25 1.03 -8.54
N THR A 124 -6.46 1.67 -7.39
CA THR A 124 -7.27 1.08 -6.30
C THR A 124 -8.73 0.96 -6.71
N ASP A 125 -9.25 -0.27 -6.65
CA ASP A 125 -10.68 -0.54 -6.77
C ASP A 125 -11.33 -0.56 -5.37
N PHE A 126 -12.03 0.53 -5.03
CA PHE A 126 -12.70 0.67 -3.74
C PHE A 126 -13.96 -0.19 -3.58
N SER A 127 -14.41 -0.88 -4.63
CA SER A 127 -15.51 -1.86 -4.52
C SER A 127 -15.08 -3.17 -3.87
N GLN A 128 -13.77 -3.41 -3.79
CA GLN A 128 -13.17 -4.59 -3.17
C GLN A 128 -12.61 -4.27 -1.78
N ILE A 129 -12.11 -5.30 -1.09
CA ILE A 129 -11.30 -5.08 0.11
C ILE A 129 -10.01 -4.38 -0.33
N TYR A 130 -9.85 -3.12 0.06
CA TYR A 130 -8.66 -2.33 -0.20
C TYR A 130 -7.88 -2.09 1.10
N TYR A 131 -6.58 -1.85 0.94
CA TYR A 131 -5.67 -1.54 2.03
C TYR A 131 -5.21 -0.09 1.92
N PRO A 132 -4.76 0.55 3.02
CA PRO A 132 -4.06 1.81 2.93
C PRO A 132 -2.79 1.60 2.09
N LEU A 133 -2.70 2.32 0.97
CA LEU A 133 -1.56 2.28 0.05
C LEU A 133 -0.81 3.61 0.12
N THR A 134 0.51 3.54 -0.01
CA THR A 134 1.36 4.72 -0.13
C THR A 134 0.92 5.55 -1.32
N SER A 135 0.46 6.76 -1.03
CA SER A 135 -0.12 7.69 -2.00
C SER A 135 0.92 8.30 -2.94
N VAL A 136 0.45 8.97 -3.99
CA VAL A 136 1.33 9.70 -4.92
C VAL A 136 2.07 10.82 -4.19
N LEU A 137 1.38 11.55 -3.30
CA LEU A 137 1.99 12.61 -2.49
C LEU A 137 3.10 12.07 -1.57
N GLU A 138 2.87 10.93 -0.91
CA GLU A 138 3.86 10.31 -0.04
C GLU A 138 5.10 9.85 -0.82
N VAL A 139 4.91 9.18 -1.96
CA VAL A 139 6.03 8.75 -2.82
C VAL A 139 6.89 9.93 -3.27
N ASN A 140 6.25 11.04 -3.67
CA ASN A 140 6.97 12.26 -4.05
C ASN A 140 7.68 12.91 -2.85
N SER A 141 7.05 12.89 -1.68
CA SER A 141 7.66 13.40 -0.45
C SER A 141 8.93 12.62 -0.09
N TYR A 142 8.89 11.28 -0.16
CA TYR A 142 10.05 10.43 0.08
C TYR A 142 11.20 10.72 -0.89
N ALA A 143 10.90 10.87 -2.18
CA ALA A 143 11.92 11.17 -3.19
C ALA A 143 12.55 12.55 -2.97
N VAL A 144 11.75 13.59 -2.72
CA VAL A 144 12.24 14.96 -2.45
C VAL A 144 13.10 15.00 -1.20
N LEU A 145 12.63 14.41 -0.09
CA LEU A 145 13.39 14.37 1.16
C LEU A 145 14.68 13.56 1.04
N ALA A 146 14.66 12.48 0.26
CA ALA A 146 15.86 11.69 -0.04
C ALA A 146 16.87 12.51 -0.88
N LEU A 147 16.40 13.22 -1.91
CA LEU A 147 17.27 14.08 -2.73
C LEU A 147 17.84 15.26 -1.94
N ASP A 148 17.06 15.88 -1.06
CA ASP A 148 17.54 16.90 -0.12
C ASP A 148 18.67 16.36 0.75
N ARG A 149 18.46 15.18 1.34
CA ARG A 149 19.48 14.53 2.16
C ARG A 149 20.76 14.18 1.41
N LEU A 150 20.66 13.97 0.10
CA LEU A 150 21.79 13.66 -0.79
C LEU A 150 22.42 14.91 -1.42
N ASP A 151 21.94 16.11 -1.08
CA ASP A 151 22.35 17.40 -1.66
C ASP A 151 22.08 17.51 -3.17
N ALA A 152 20.97 16.93 -3.63
CA ALA A 152 20.67 16.70 -5.06
C ALA A 152 19.32 17.28 -5.53
N LEU A 153 18.68 18.16 -4.75
CA LEU A 153 17.42 18.81 -5.13
C LEU A 153 17.51 19.60 -6.45
N GLY A 154 18.70 20.08 -6.82
CA GLY A 154 18.91 20.80 -8.07
C GLY A 154 18.66 19.97 -9.35
N LEU A 155 18.44 18.67 -9.23
CA LEU A 155 18.15 17.76 -10.35
C LEU A 155 16.67 17.75 -10.76
N ILE A 156 15.77 18.29 -9.95
CA ILE A 156 14.33 18.32 -10.23
C ILE A 156 13.85 19.74 -10.50
N ASP A 157 12.73 19.83 -11.23
CA ASP A 157 11.98 21.08 -11.33
C ASP A 157 11.20 21.32 -10.02
N VAL A 158 11.79 22.14 -9.16
CA VAL A 158 11.22 22.50 -7.85
C VAL A 158 9.86 23.18 -8.00
N ASN A 159 9.65 23.99 -9.04
CA ASN A 159 8.38 24.69 -9.23
C ASN A 159 7.26 23.74 -9.63
N LYS A 160 7.55 22.73 -10.47
CA LYS A 160 6.59 21.64 -10.74
C LYS A 160 6.26 20.85 -9.48
N MET A 161 7.25 20.54 -8.65
CA MET A 161 7.02 19.80 -7.40
C MET A 161 6.17 20.61 -6.40
N VAL A 162 6.45 21.91 -6.24
CA VAL A 162 5.64 22.81 -5.41
C VAL A 162 4.21 22.89 -5.95
N SER A 163 4.04 23.02 -7.27
CA SER A 163 2.72 23.05 -7.90
C SER A 163 1.95 21.75 -7.67
N PHE A 164 2.62 20.60 -7.76
CA PHE A 164 2.04 19.30 -7.45
C PHE A 164 1.60 19.20 -5.99
N ILE A 165 2.47 19.53 -5.02
CA ILE A 165 2.13 19.50 -3.59
C ILE A 165 0.89 20.36 -3.32
N TRP A 166 0.86 21.59 -3.84
CA TRP A 166 -0.32 22.45 -3.70
C TRP A 166 -1.56 21.92 -4.41
N SER A 167 -1.41 21.22 -5.54
CA SER A 167 -2.55 20.56 -6.19
C SER A 167 -3.17 19.46 -5.32
N CYS A 168 -2.41 18.85 -4.41
CA CYS A 168 -2.91 17.87 -3.45
C CYS A 168 -3.67 18.48 -2.27
N TYR A 169 -3.76 19.82 -2.17
CA TYR A 169 -4.54 20.48 -1.13
C TYR A 169 -6.04 20.32 -1.41
N ASN A 170 -6.77 19.75 -0.45
CA ASN A 170 -8.22 19.66 -0.48
C ASN A 170 -8.84 20.91 0.18
N PRO A 171 -9.47 21.81 -0.59
CA PRO A 171 -10.04 23.05 -0.05
C PRO A 171 -11.28 22.83 0.82
N ILE A 172 -11.92 21.66 0.77
CA ILE A 172 -13.10 21.35 1.59
C ILE A 172 -12.69 20.95 3.00
N SER A 173 -11.70 20.07 3.14
CA SER A 173 -11.22 19.58 4.44
C SER A 173 -10.06 20.41 5.02
N SER A 174 -9.48 21.32 4.23
CA SER A 174 -8.30 22.12 4.57
C SER A 174 -7.01 21.31 4.82
N GLY A 175 -6.93 20.07 4.34
CA GLY A 175 -5.75 19.19 4.45
C GLY A 175 -5.20 18.78 3.09
N PHE A 176 -4.01 18.18 3.08
CA PHE A 176 -3.46 17.54 1.87
C PHE A 176 -3.96 16.10 1.77
N ILE A 177 -4.27 15.68 0.55
CA ILE A 177 -4.70 14.32 0.20
C ILE A 177 -3.65 13.65 -0.69
N GLY A 178 -3.83 12.36 -0.99
CA GLY A 178 -2.78 11.53 -1.59
C GLY A 178 -2.45 11.80 -3.06
N GLN A 179 -3.23 12.66 -3.72
CA GLN A 179 -3.08 13.00 -5.14
C GLN A 179 -3.73 14.36 -5.44
N PRO A 180 -3.58 14.92 -6.65
CA PRO A 180 -4.20 16.19 -6.99
C PRO A 180 -5.71 16.17 -6.73
N TYR A 181 -6.20 17.20 -6.03
CA TYR A 181 -7.60 17.35 -5.72
C TYR A 181 -8.42 17.67 -6.97
N SER A 182 -9.58 17.02 -7.07
CA SER A 182 -10.64 17.35 -8.03
C SER A 182 -11.99 17.15 -7.34
N SER A 183 -12.99 17.95 -7.70
CA SER A 183 -14.38 17.75 -7.25
C SER A 183 -14.92 16.37 -7.63
N ASP A 184 -14.46 15.86 -8.77
CA ASP A 184 -14.95 14.64 -9.41
C ASP A 184 -14.20 13.39 -8.93
N LEU A 185 -13.20 13.59 -8.06
CA LEU A 185 -12.44 12.49 -7.46
C LEU A 185 -13.37 11.63 -6.58
N GLU A 186 -13.14 10.32 -6.53
CA GLU A 186 -13.88 9.47 -5.60
C GLU A 186 -13.61 9.88 -4.14
N ASP A 187 -14.64 9.79 -3.29
CA ASP A 187 -14.56 10.32 -1.92
C ASP A 187 -13.48 9.64 -1.08
N TYR A 188 -13.17 8.36 -1.35
CA TYR A 188 -12.09 7.63 -0.68
C TYR A 188 -10.71 8.24 -0.93
N PHE A 189 -10.49 8.85 -2.10
CA PHE A 189 -9.24 9.56 -2.40
C PHE A 189 -9.21 10.99 -1.85
N LYS A 190 -10.36 11.56 -1.47
CA LYS A 190 -10.45 12.91 -0.85
C LYS A 190 -10.12 12.90 0.65
N VAL A 191 -9.87 11.74 1.23
CA VAL A 191 -9.45 11.59 2.63
C VAL A 191 -7.97 11.94 2.74
N SER A 192 -7.59 12.62 3.83
CA SER A 192 -6.19 12.93 4.10
C SER A 192 -5.38 11.65 4.22
N THR A 193 -4.30 11.54 3.45
CA THR A 193 -3.40 10.38 3.47
C THR A 193 -1.99 10.85 3.83
N ALA A 194 -1.69 10.75 5.11
CA ALA A 194 -0.31 10.77 5.60
C ALA A 194 -0.10 9.71 6.69
N ASP A 195 -1.19 9.26 7.34
CA ASP A 195 -1.16 8.09 8.20
C ASP A 195 -2.59 7.59 8.48
N ASN A 196 -3.01 6.52 7.80
CA ASN A 196 -4.12 5.67 8.23
C ASN A 196 -3.62 4.25 8.53
N THR A 197 -2.32 4.09 8.86
CA THR A 197 -1.77 2.78 9.24
C THR A 197 -2.02 2.44 10.71
#